data_AF-A0A2N7QPM8-F1
#
_entry.id   AF-A0A2N7QPM8-F1
#
_cell.length_a   1.000
_cell.length_b   1.000
_cell.length_c   1.000
_cell.angle_alpha   90.00
_cell.angle_beta   90.00
_cell.angle_gamma   90.00
#
_symmetry.space_group_name_H-M   'P 1'
#
loop_
_entity.id
_entity.type
_entity.pdbx_description
1 polymer ?
#
loop_
_entity_poly.entity_id
_entity_poly.type
_entity_poly.pdbx_seq_one_letter_code
_entity_poly.pdbx_strand_id
1 'polypeptide(L)'
;MRVTLFSFAFAPRRSSLRLVGTSSVFLCLAAGFPQAALACATCGCTLSTDAATGYSTASGWRLNVDYTFIDQDQLRHGSSKASPQQVVNQPSDPTLGGGEIEKQTINRYINVGATYRFNADWGLTFVVPYVVRDHDTYGTQLAPYTSSETAPDQVSNAHVAGLGDVKLIGSYQGFLPMHNLGIQFGIKLPTGHYGGETDDGDLVGHPTTFRSGPGLGQSLDSSLQAGTGSTDLIIGGYYYQPISQNFDMFVNGQFQAAVSERMDQPGADFRPGNLASASLGLRYEAHANWVPQLQVNVIRRSADQGAFADRPDTAGTVAYVSPGISASLTRSIQFYAFVQVPVYSHLQGYQLFPHWTGTVGLSMKL
;
A
#
# COMPACT_ATOMS: atom_id res chain seq x y z
N MET A 1 44.96 68.66 -9.33
CA MET A 1 45.62 69.69 -10.18
C MET A 1 45.12 69.51 -11.61
N ARG A 2 44.69 70.60 -12.27
CA ARG A 2 44.20 70.71 -13.68
C ARG A 2 43.14 69.71 -14.21
N VAL A 3 42.01 70.30 -14.61
CA VAL A 3 41.00 69.82 -15.57
C VAL A 3 41.61 69.64 -16.98
N THR A 4 41.04 68.77 -17.83
CA THR A 4 40.67 69.02 -19.26
C THR A 4 39.90 67.82 -19.85
N LEU A 5 38.83 68.07 -20.63
CA LEU A 5 38.10 67.08 -21.47
C LEU A 5 38.74 66.99 -22.86
N PHE A 6 38.53 65.88 -23.59
CA PHE A 6 38.19 65.94 -25.02
C PHE A 6 37.35 64.71 -25.45
N SER A 7 36.82 64.74 -26.67
CA SER A 7 35.69 63.90 -27.16
C SER A 7 36.02 63.16 -28.48
N PHE A 8 34.98 62.77 -29.25
CA PHE A 8 34.96 62.01 -30.52
C PHE A 8 35.01 60.46 -30.38
N ALA A 9 34.38 59.64 -31.24
CA ALA A 9 33.19 59.79 -32.10
C ALA A 9 32.70 58.40 -32.65
N PHE A 10 31.55 58.38 -33.32
CA PHE A 10 30.90 57.30 -34.13
C PHE A 10 31.85 56.34 -34.89
N ALA A 11 31.49 55.10 -35.26
CA ALA A 11 30.18 54.61 -35.77
C ALA A 11 29.98 53.07 -35.60
N PRO A 12 28.78 52.49 -35.90
CA PRO A 12 28.45 51.09 -35.58
C PRO A 12 28.64 50.09 -36.75
N ARG A 13 28.59 48.79 -36.44
CA ARG A 13 28.29 47.71 -37.41
C ARG A 13 27.06 46.90 -36.98
N ARG A 14 26.13 46.70 -37.92
CA ARG A 14 25.08 45.68 -37.86
C ARG A 14 25.47 44.52 -38.77
N SER A 15 25.23 43.29 -38.33
CA SER A 15 25.04 42.11 -39.20
C SER A 15 24.09 41.14 -38.50
N SER A 16 23.30 40.40 -39.28
CA SER A 16 22.06 39.77 -38.82
C SER A 16 21.97 38.28 -39.20
N LEU A 17 20.98 37.58 -38.62
CA LEU A 17 20.64 36.16 -38.80
C LEU A 17 21.70 35.18 -38.23
N ARG A 18 21.34 33.99 -37.74
CA ARG A 18 20.19 33.14 -38.09
C ARG A 18 19.43 32.59 -36.89
N LEU A 19 18.15 32.28 -37.12
CA LEU A 19 17.33 31.39 -36.29
C LEU A 19 17.40 29.97 -36.87
N VAL A 20 17.47 28.94 -36.02
CA VAL A 20 17.10 27.50 -36.21
C VAL A 20 17.83 26.71 -35.12
N GLY A 21 17.16 25.73 -34.48
CA GLY A 21 17.80 24.81 -33.54
C GLY A 21 16.93 24.43 -32.34
N THR A 22 15.90 23.61 -32.55
CA THR A 22 15.16 22.94 -31.47
C THR A 22 16.05 21.89 -30.79
N SER A 23 16.25 22.02 -29.48
CA SER A 23 16.81 20.94 -28.63
C SER A 23 15.99 20.84 -27.34
N SER A 24 15.31 19.71 -27.16
CA SER A 24 14.52 19.43 -25.96
C SER A 24 15.43 19.20 -24.75
N VAL A 25 15.27 20.00 -23.70
CA VAL A 25 15.91 19.77 -22.39
C VAL A 25 14.82 19.57 -21.35
N PHE A 26 14.18 18.39 -21.37
CA PHE A 26 13.49 17.89 -20.20
C PHE A 26 14.53 17.28 -19.27
N LEU A 27 14.97 18.08 -18.29
CA LEU A 27 16.05 17.73 -17.37
C LEU A 27 15.59 16.62 -16.40
N CYS A 28 16.38 15.57 -16.24
CA CYS A 28 16.04 14.45 -15.35
C CYS A 28 16.04 14.90 -13.88
N LEU A 29 14.86 15.03 -13.26
CA LEU A 29 14.73 15.04 -11.80
C LEU A 29 14.95 13.62 -11.26
N ALA A 30 16.21 13.22 -11.15
CA ALA A 30 16.65 11.91 -10.67
C ALA A 30 17.81 12.03 -9.66
N ALA A 31 17.67 12.93 -8.68
CA ALA A 31 18.60 13.08 -7.56
C ALA A 31 17.83 13.56 -6.30
N GLY A 32 18.13 12.98 -5.13
CA GLY A 32 17.61 13.49 -3.85
C GLY A 32 16.64 12.61 -3.05
N PHE A 33 16.51 11.32 -3.34
CA PHE A 33 15.87 10.39 -2.38
C PHE A 33 16.87 9.99 -1.28
N PRO A 34 16.60 10.24 0.01
CA PRO A 34 17.43 9.71 1.10
C PRO A 34 17.26 8.20 1.21
N GLN A 35 18.33 7.50 1.61
CA GLN A 35 18.26 6.07 1.95
C GLN A 35 17.68 5.87 3.35
N ALA A 36 16.38 6.17 3.50
CA ALA A 36 15.58 5.64 4.60
C ALA A 36 15.36 4.12 4.40
N ALA A 37 15.42 3.35 5.48
CA ALA A 37 15.42 1.88 5.46
C ALA A 37 14.02 1.27 5.17
N LEU A 38 13.95 0.02 4.66
CA LEU A 38 12.81 -0.54 3.89
C LEU A 38 12.48 -2.05 4.13
N ALA A 39 11.72 -2.42 5.17
CA ALA A 39 11.21 -3.78 5.53
C ALA A 39 9.85 -4.34 4.97
N CYS A 40 8.71 -4.34 5.70
CA CYS A 40 7.47 -5.05 5.31
C CYS A 40 6.39 -4.29 4.51
N ALA A 41 6.29 -4.56 3.20
CA ALA A 41 5.26 -3.99 2.33
C ALA A 41 4.22 -5.00 1.80
N THR A 42 3.93 -6.08 2.55
CA THR A 42 3.07 -7.20 2.12
C THR A 42 1.59 -7.06 2.51
N CYS A 43 1.30 -6.45 3.66
CA CYS A 43 -0.06 -6.33 4.19
C CYS A 43 -0.86 -5.20 3.52
N GLY A 44 -1.44 -5.45 2.34
CA GLY A 44 -2.37 -4.50 1.72
C GLY A 44 -2.95 -4.92 0.37
N CYS A 45 -4.17 -4.45 0.08
CA CYS A 45 -4.80 -4.60 -1.23
C CYS A 45 -4.20 -3.59 -2.22
N THR A 46 -3.29 -4.05 -3.08
CA THR A 46 -2.65 -3.25 -4.15
C THR A 46 -3.49 -3.09 -5.42
N LEU A 47 -4.61 -3.81 -5.53
CA LEU A 47 -5.50 -3.78 -6.69
C LEU A 47 -6.36 -2.50 -6.70
N SER A 48 -6.32 -1.74 -7.80
CA SER A 48 -7.27 -0.64 -8.01
C SER A 48 -8.62 -1.17 -8.53
N THR A 49 -9.65 -1.12 -7.68
CA THR A 49 -10.98 -1.67 -7.97
C THR A 49 -11.80 -0.83 -8.96
N ASP A 50 -11.59 0.49 -9.00
CA ASP A 50 -12.11 1.35 -10.07
C ASP A 50 -11.45 1.01 -11.42
N ALA A 51 -10.12 0.82 -11.47
CA ALA A 51 -9.44 0.45 -12.71
C ALA A 51 -9.87 -0.95 -13.20
N ALA A 52 -10.00 -1.92 -12.28
CA ALA A 52 -10.50 -3.27 -12.53
C ALA A 52 -11.87 -3.31 -13.23
N THR A 53 -12.73 -2.33 -12.93
CA THR A 53 -14.11 -2.24 -13.42
C THR A 53 -14.34 -1.07 -14.39
N GLY A 54 -13.25 -0.40 -14.81
CA GLY A 54 -13.25 0.84 -15.58
C GLY A 54 -13.60 2.07 -14.74
N TYR A 55 -12.77 3.11 -14.83
CA TYR A 55 -13.11 4.46 -14.36
C TYR A 55 -14.36 4.97 -15.09
N SER A 56 -15.16 5.82 -14.45
CA SER A 56 -16.46 6.23 -15.01
C SER A 56 -16.85 7.66 -14.65
N THR A 57 -17.32 8.40 -15.65
CA THR A 57 -17.90 9.76 -15.55
C THR A 57 -19.38 9.77 -15.18
N ALA A 58 -20.02 8.60 -15.04
CA ALA A 58 -21.44 8.51 -14.77
C ALA A 58 -21.78 9.05 -13.36
N SER A 59 -22.67 10.04 -13.30
CA SER A 59 -23.28 10.52 -12.05
C SER A 59 -24.19 9.46 -11.43
N GLY A 60 -24.31 9.45 -10.10
CA GLY A 60 -25.11 8.48 -9.35
C GLY A 60 -24.27 7.63 -8.41
N TRP A 61 -24.81 6.49 -7.98
CA TRP A 61 -24.15 5.59 -7.04
C TRP A 61 -23.43 4.44 -7.76
N ARG A 62 -22.22 4.14 -7.32
CA ARG A 62 -21.51 2.89 -7.59
C ARG A 62 -21.21 2.21 -6.25
N LEU A 63 -21.82 1.05 -6.02
CA LEU A 63 -21.43 0.15 -4.93
C LEU A 63 -20.32 -0.78 -5.42
N ASN A 64 -19.47 -1.22 -4.50
CA ASN A 64 -18.48 -2.25 -4.72
C ASN A 64 -18.37 -3.14 -3.47
N VAL A 65 -18.30 -4.45 -3.66
CA VAL A 65 -17.94 -5.40 -2.60
C VAL A 65 -16.85 -6.31 -3.16
N ASP A 66 -15.69 -6.33 -2.50
CA ASP A 66 -14.61 -7.28 -2.82
C ASP A 66 -14.20 -8.13 -1.63
N TYR A 67 -13.72 -9.33 -1.94
CA TYR A 67 -13.04 -10.24 -1.05
C TYR A 67 -11.62 -10.46 -1.56
N THR A 68 -10.64 -10.14 -0.72
CA THR A 68 -9.21 -10.37 -1.00
C THR A 68 -8.63 -11.35 0.01
N PHE A 69 -7.97 -12.39 -0.50
CA PHE A 69 -7.28 -13.44 0.25
C PHE A 69 -5.76 -13.34 0.00
N ILE A 70 -4.99 -13.24 1.09
CA ILE A 70 -3.52 -13.23 1.08
C ILE A 70 -3.05 -14.34 2.03
N ASP A 71 -2.28 -15.29 1.52
CA ASP A 71 -1.68 -16.37 2.30
C ASP A 71 -0.17 -16.13 2.39
N GLN A 72 0.34 -15.85 3.60
CA GLN A 72 1.72 -15.48 3.86
C GLN A 72 2.39 -16.56 4.72
N ASP A 73 2.96 -17.57 4.06
CA ASP A 73 3.68 -18.71 4.64
C ASP A 73 5.20 -18.66 4.39
N GLN A 74 5.66 -17.75 3.51
CA GLN A 74 7.05 -17.69 3.10
C GLN A 74 7.84 -16.64 3.89
N LEU A 75 8.63 -17.10 4.86
CA LEU A 75 9.63 -16.27 5.53
C LEU A 75 10.69 -15.73 4.54
N ARG A 76 10.92 -14.41 4.55
CA ARG A 76 11.84 -13.72 3.63
C ARG A 76 12.64 -12.61 4.33
N HIS A 77 13.84 -12.38 3.79
CA HIS A 77 14.70 -11.23 4.11
C HIS A 77 15.42 -10.78 2.84
N GLY A 78 15.65 -9.49 2.70
CA GLY A 78 16.14 -8.83 1.50
C GLY A 78 15.23 -9.11 0.31
N SER A 79 15.84 -9.62 -0.77
CA SER A 79 15.13 -10.10 -1.96
C SER A 79 15.09 -11.64 -2.06
N SER A 80 15.29 -12.31 -0.92
CA SER A 80 15.49 -13.77 -0.78
C SER A 80 14.50 -14.40 0.20
N LYS A 81 14.37 -15.73 0.15
CA LYS A 81 13.82 -16.50 1.29
C LYS A 81 14.80 -16.43 2.46
N ALA A 82 14.26 -16.48 3.67
CA ALA A 82 15.03 -16.66 4.90
C ALA A 82 14.62 -17.95 5.60
N SER A 83 15.38 -18.38 6.61
CA SER A 83 15.03 -19.53 7.44
C SER A 83 14.99 -19.16 8.94
N PRO A 84 14.29 -19.95 9.79
CA PRO A 84 14.26 -19.76 11.24
C PRO A 84 15.64 -19.62 11.90
N GLN A 85 16.64 -20.35 11.37
CA GLN A 85 18.03 -20.27 11.81
C GLN A 85 18.64 -18.88 11.59
N GLN A 86 18.20 -18.14 10.57
CA GLN A 86 18.70 -16.80 10.28
C GLN A 86 18.04 -15.77 11.20
N VAL A 87 16.72 -15.86 11.41
CA VAL A 87 15.98 -15.00 12.35
C VAL A 87 16.66 -14.98 13.72
N VAL A 88 16.93 -16.16 14.27
CA VAL A 88 17.44 -16.30 15.64
C VAL A 88 18.93 -16.00 15.76
N ASN A 89 19.77 -16.44 14.81
CA ASN A 89 21.23 -16.26 14.89
C ASN A 89 21.73 -14.95 14.24
N GLN A 90 20.89 -14.26 13.47
CA GLN A 90 21.20 -13.04 12.73
C GLN A 90 20.01 -12.03 12.78
N PRO A 91 19.41 -11.77 13.96
CA PRO A 91 18.19 -10.98 14.06
C PRO A 91 18.35 -9.55 13.56
N SER A 92 17.23 -8.96 13.15
CA SER A 92 17.14 -7.59 12.62
C SER A 92 17.58 -6.54 13.64
N ASP A 93 17.35 -6.79 14.93
CA ASP A 93 18.00 -6.07 16.04
C ASP A 93 18.85 -7.05 16.89
N PRO A 94 20.19 -6.99 16.78
CA PRO A 94 21.11 -7.81 17.58
C PRO A 94 21.06 -7.58 19.09
N THR A 95 20.44 -6.50 19.58
CA THR A 95 20.34 -6.22 21.03
C THR A 95 19.33 -7.13 21.74
N LEU A 96 18.38 -7.72 21.01
CA LEU A 96 17.39 -8.66 21.53
C LEU A 96 17.96 -10.06 21.84
N GLY A 97 19.16 -10.39 21.33
CA GLY A 97 19.80 -11.70 21.53
C GLY A 97 19.10 -12.88 20.83
N GLY A 98 18.13 -12.58 19.97
CA GLY A 98 17.24 -13.52 19.30
C GLY A 98 16.24 -12.77 18.44
N GLY A 99 15.20 -13.44 17.94
CA GLY A 99 14.16 -12.81 17.13
C GLY A 99 12.90 -13.67 17.00
N GLU A 100 11.80 -13.07 16.56
CA GLU A 100 10.53 -13.76 16.40
C GLU A 100 10.48 -14.63 15.14
N ILE A 101 10.33 -15.95 15.33
CA ILE A 101 10.16 -16.88 14.22
C ILE A 101 8.69 -16.92 13.82
N GLU A 102 8.32 -15.95 13.02
CA GLU A 102 7.07 -15.90 12.27
C GLU A 102 6.80 -17.20 11.48
N LYS A 103 5.55 -17.70 11.51
CA LYS A 103 5.17 -18.99 10.87
C LYS A 103 4.20 -18.84 9.72
N GLN A 104 3.02 -18.22 9.92
CA GLN A 104 2.01 -18.08 8.87
C GLN A 104 0.98 -17.00 9.20
N THR A 105 0.64 -16.12 8.25
CA THR A 105 -0.45 -15.14 8.41
C THR A 105 -1.38 -15.19 7.21
N ILE A 106 -2.63 -15.59 7.41
CA ILE A 106 -3.68 -15.60 6.39
C ILE A 106 -4.57 -14.39 6.59
N ASN A 107 -4.48 -13.41 5.68
CA ASN A 107 -5.34 -12.23 5.68
C ASN A 107 -6.54 -12.45 4.75
N ARG A 108 -7.73 -12.07 5.21
CA ARG A 108 -8.96 -11.99 4.43
C ARG A 108 -9.60 -10.63 4.65
N TYR A 109 -9.74 -9.86 3.59
CA TYR A 109 -10.38 -8.55 3.61
C TYR A 109 -11.71 -8.63 2.87
N ILE A 110 -12.79 -8.19 3.50
CA ILE A 110 -14.07 -7.90 2.83
C ILE A 110 -14.21 -6.38 2.82
N ASN A 111 -14.07 -5.75 1.66
CA ASN A 111 -14.21 -4.30 1.53
C ASN A 111 -15.59 -3.97 0.97
N VAL A 112 -16.32 -3.08 1.64
CA VAL A 112 -17.58 -2.49 1.13
C VAL A 112 -17.32 -1.04 0.75
N GLY A 113 -17.33 -0.76 -0.55
CA GLY A 113 -17.19 0.57 -1.13
C GLY A 113 -18.53 1.15 -1.58
N ALA A 114 -18.76 2.43 -1.28
CA ALA A 114 -19.90 3.20 -1.78
C ALA A 114 -19.41 4.55 -2.33
N THR A 115 -19.45 4.69 -3.65
CA THR A 115 -19.07 5.91 -4.37
C THR A 115 -20.32 6.65 -4.83
N TYR A 116 -20.46 7.92 -4.49
CA TYR A 116 -21.44 8.81 -5.11
C TYR A 116 -20.73 9.82 -6.01
N ARG A 117 -21.12 9.88 -7.29
CA ARG A 117 -20.62 10.88 -8.25
C ARG A 117 -21.70 11.94 -8.46
N PHE A 118 -21.41 13.16 -8.03
CA PHE A 118 -22.32 14.32 -8.11
C PHE A 118 -22.51 14.76 -9.57
N ASN A 119 -21.46 14.62 -10.38
CA ASN A 119 -21.40 14.91 -11.81
C ASN A 119 -20.18 14.18 -12.43
N ALA A 120 -19.80 14.52 -13.66
CA ALA A 120 -18.66 13.92 -14.34
C ALA A 120 -17.30 14.21 -13.68
N ASP A 121 -17.20 15.28 -12.88
CA ASP A 121 -15.96 15.73 -12.26
C ASP A 121 -15.78 15.21 -10.83
N TRP A 122 -16.81 15.33 -9.99
CA TRP A 122 -16.73 15.15 -8.55
C TRP A 122 -17.34 13.82 -8.10
N GLY A 123 -16.56 13.04 -7.35
CA GLY A 123 -17.03 11.84 -6.67
C GLY A 123 -16.52 11.73 -5.24
N LEU A 124 -17.33 11.19 -4.34
CA LEU A 124 -16.98 10.89 -2.96
C LEU A 124 -17.17 9.39 -2.71
N THR A 125 -16.10 8.73 -2.26
CA THR A 125 -16.04 7.29 -1.99
C THR A 125 -15.89 7.04 -0.50
N PHE A 126 -16.78 6.23 0.06
CA PHE A 126 -16.69 5.68 1.41
C PHE A 126 -16.28 4.21 1.33
N VAL A 127 -15.35 3.76 2.16
CA VAL A 127 -14.88 2.36 2.20
C VAL A 127 -14.85 1.84 3.63
N VAL A 128 -15.53 0.72 3.86
CA VAL A 128 -15.54 -0.01 5.13
C VAL A 128 -14.84 -1.36 4.92
N PRO A 129 -13.63 -1.57 5.47
CA PRO A 129 -13.00 -2.87 5.52
C PRO A 129 -13.54 -3.69 6.71
N TYR A 130 -13.82 -4.97 6.48
CA TYR A 130 -13.91 -5.99 7.52
C TYR A 130 -12.73 -6.94 7.37
N VAL A 131 -11.93 -7.07 8.43
CA VAL A 131 -10.68 -7.84 8.47
C VAL A 131 -10.94 -9.15 9.18
N VAL A 132 -10.52 -10.26 8.57
CA VAL A 132 -10.37 -11.56 9.23
C VAL A 132 -8.93 -12.03 9.01
N ARG A 133 -8.15 -12.17 10.09
CA ARG A 133 -6.74 -12.58 10.04
C ARG A 133 -6.52 -13.75 10.98
N ASP A 134 -6.04 -14.86 10.43
CA ASP A 134 -5.42 -15.94 11.23
C ASP A 134 -3.92 -15.69 11.22
N HIS A 135 -3.26 -15.79 12.36
CA HIS A 135 -1.81 -15.59 12.50
C HIS A 135 -1.23 -16.64 13.43
N ASP A 136 -0.15 -17.29 12.99
CA ASP A 136 0.64 -18.25 13.72
C ASP A 136 2.10 -17.77 13.79
N THR A 137 2.70 -17.88 14.96
CA THR A 137 4.13 -17.63 15.23
C THR A 137 4.71 -18.73 16.11
N TYR A 138 6.03 -18.94 16.10
CA TYR A 138 6.74 -19.68 17.16
C TYR A 138 7.26 -18.76 18.29
N GLY A 139 6.95 -17.46 18.22
CA GLY A 139 7.35 -16.43 19.18
C GLY A 139 8.82 -16.02 19.07
N THR A 140 9.25 -15.15 19.98
CA THR A 140 10.66 -14.75 20.13
C THR A 140 11.51 -15.90 20.66
N GLN A 141 12.55 -16.25 19.90
CA GLN A 141 13.45 -17.37 20.19
C GLN A 141 14.91 -16.87 20.26
N LEU A 142 15.67 -17.33 21.26
CA LEU A 142 17.01 -16.82 21.60
C LEU A 142 18.15 -17.59 20.91
N ALA A 143 19.25 -16.91 20.64
CA ALA A 143 20.43 -17.53 20.04
C ALA A 143 21.21 -18.43 21.03
N PRO A 144 21.78 -19.57 20.58
CA PRO A 144 21.80 -20.07 19.21
C PRO A 144 20.62 -21.00 18.89
N TYR A 145 20.08 -20.90 17.66
CA TYR A 145 18.98 -21.75 17.18
C TYR A 145 19.30 -23.25 17.28
N THR A 146 18.33 -24.01 17.78
CA THR A 146 18.16 -25.46 17.67
C THR A 146 16.75 -25.79 17.15
N SER A 147 16.48 -27.07 16.86
CA SER A 147 15.21 -27.50 16.26
C SER A 147 13.99 -27.47 17.19
N SER A 148 14.16 -27.29 18.50
CA SER A 148 13.02 -27.17 19.45
C SER A 148 12.27 -25.84 19.29
N GLU A 149 12.95 -24.79 18.87
CA GLU A 149 12.43 -23.44 18.71
C GLU A 149 11.45 -23.30 17.53
N THR A 150 11.27 -24.37 16.74
CA THR A 150 10.20 -24.52 15.75
C THR A 150 9.42 -25.83 15.95
N ALA A 151 9.35 -26.35 17.17
CA ALA A 151 8.56 -27.53 17.50
C ALA A 151 7.04 -27.22 17.51
N PRO A 152 6.16 -28.22 17.30
CA PRO A 152 4.72 -27.99 17.18
C PRO A 152 4.06 -27.38 18.42
N ASP A 153 4.64 -27.59 19.60
CA ASP A 153 4.20 -27.05 20.89
C ASP A 153 4.59 -25.59 21.11
N GLN A 154 5.53 -25.04 20.33
CA GLN A 154 5.93 -23.63 20.39
C GLN A 154 4.97 -22.71 19.61
N VAL A 155 4.04 -23.26 18.82
CA VAL A 155 3.14 -22.47 17.97
C VAL A 155 2.10 -21.74 18.81
N SER A 156 2.17 -20.41 18.78
CA SER A 156 1.12 -19.51 19.28
C SER A 156 0.23 -19.07 18.12
N ASN A 157 -1.09 -19.03 18.35
CA ASN A 157 -2.08 -18.63 17.34
C ASN A 157 -2.93 -17.44 17.83
N ALA A 158 -3.15 -16.48 16.95
CA ALA A 158 -4.12 -15.40 17.11
C ALA A 158 -5.15 -15.42 15.97
N HIS A 159 -6.37 -14.96 16.28
CA HIS A 159 -7.44 -14.79 15.28
C HIS A 159 -8.11 -13.43 15.50
N VAL A 160 -8.01 -12.57 14.51
CA VAL A 160 -8.64 -11.24 14.44
C VAL A 160 -9.88 -11.34 13.55
N ALA A 161 -11.01 -10.83 14.00
CA ALA A 161 -12.21 -10.68 13.18
C ALA A 161 -12.98 -9.41 13.59
N GLY A 162 -13.10 -8.43 12.70
CA GLY A 162 -13.76 -7.17 13.03
C GLY A 162 -13.72 -6.13 11.91
N LEU A 163 -14.34 -4.97 12.17
CA LEU A 163 -14.15 -3.79 11.32
C LEU A 163 -12.70 -3.32 11.41
N GLY A 164 -12.16 -2.86 10.29
CA GLY A 164 -10.90 -2.13 10.22
C GLY A 164 -11.10 -0.62 10.15
N ASP A 165 -10.05 0.08 9.74
CA ASP A 165 -10.05 1.54 9.63
C ASP A 165 -10.77 2.04 8.36
N VAL A 166 -11.89 2.73 8.56
CA VAL A 166 -12.79 3.27 7.53
C VAL A 166 -12.11 4.41 6.76
N LYS A 167 -12.33 4.47 5.44
CA LYS A 167 -11.77 5.52 4.57
C LYS A 167 -12.87 6.36 3.92
N LEU A 168 -12.62 7.66 3.82
CA LEU A 168 -13.42 8.61 3.03
C LEU A 168 -12.49 9.32 2.04
N ILE A 169 -12.76 9.18 0.74
CA ILE A 169 -11.89 9.65 -0.35
C ILE A 169 -12.73 10.51 -1.31
N GLY A 170 -12.44 11.80 -1.35
CA GLY A 170 -12.88 12.70 -2.41
C GLY A 170 -12.05 12.53 -3.67
N SER A 171 -12.67 12.75 -4.82
CA SER A 171 -12.03 12.70 -6.13
C SER A 171 -12.54 13.81 -7.04
N TYR A 172 -11.64 14.38 -7.84
CA TYR A 172 -11.95 15.39 -8.84
C TYR A 172 -11.18 15.10 -10.14
N GLN A 173 -11.90 15.05 -11.26
CA GLN A 173 -11.33 14.71 -12.58
C GLN A 173 -11.67 15.72 -13.69
N GLY A 174 -12.12 16.93 -13.34
CA GLY A 174 -12.51 17.98 -14.30
C GLY A 174 -11.36 18.76 -14.96
N PHE A 175 -10.11 18.27 -14.86
CA PHE A 175 -8.94 18.96 -15.42
C PHE A 175 -8.85 18.91 -16.94
N LEU A 176 -9.46 17.89 -17.57
CA LEU A 176 -9.38 17.63 -19.01
C LEU A 176 -10.79 17.40 -19.58
N PRO A 177 -11.09 17.79 -20.83
CA PRO A 177 -12.41 17.59 -21.45
C PRO A 177 -12.87 16.14 -21.60
N MET A 178 -11.96 15.17 -21.46
CA MET A 178 -12.28 13.73 -21.44
C MET A 178 -12.51 13.18 -20.01
N HIS A 179 -12.38 14.05 -18.99
CA HIS A 179 -12.48 13.73 -17.57
C HIS A 179 -11.57 12.57 -17.11
N ASN A 180 -10.46 12.36 -17.83
CA ASN A 180 -9.65 11.15 -17.75
C ASN A 180 -8.34 11.30 -16.96
N LEU A 181 -8.12 12.49 -16.39
CA LEU A 181 -7.10 12.78 -15.38
C LEU A 181 -7.82 13.15 -14.08
N GLY A 182 -7.64 12.37 -13.02
CA GLY A 182 -8.22 12.62 -11.71
C GLY A 182 -7.20 12.71 -10.59
N ILE A 183 -7.49 13.55 -9.60
CA ILE A 183 -6.84 13.52 -8.29
C ILE A 183 -7.77 12.88 -7.25
N GLN A 184 -7.16 12.34 -6.20
CA GLN A 184 -7.81 11.82 -5.01
C GLN A 184 -7.23 12.48 -3.77
N PHE A 185 -8.08 12.77 -2.80
CA PHE A 185 -7.71 13.26 -1.47
C PHE A 185 -8.66 12.62 -0.45
N GLY A 186 -8.17 12.24 0.72
CA GLY A 186 -9.00 11.50 1.65
C GLY A 186 -8.42 11.36 3.05
N ILE A 187 -9.17 10.69 3.89
CA ILE A 187 -8.86 10.42 5.29
C ILE A 187 -9.17 8.96 5.63
N LYS A 188 -8.26 8.31 6.33
CA LYS A 188 -8.49 7.06 7.07
C LYS A 188 -8.82 7.43 8.52
N LEU A 189 -9.85 6.83 9.10
CA LEU A 189 -10.26 7.04 10.48
C LEU A 189 -9.93 5.81 11.35
N PRO A 190 -9.47 5.98 12.60
CA PRO A 190 -9.16 4.89 13.52
C PRO A 190 -10.46 4.29 14.08
N THR A 191 -11.08 3.41 13.30
CA THR A 191 -12.38 2.77 13.62
C THR A 191 -12.27 1.27 13.87
N GLY A 192 -11.17 0.63 13.46
CA GLY A 192 -10.93 -0.77 13.78
C GLY A 192 -10.39 -0.97 15.18
N HIS A 193 -10.39 -2.21 15.66
CA HIS A 193 -9.72 -2.57 16.91
C HIS A 193 -8.20 -2.44 16.77
N TYR A 194 -7.57 -1.75 17.73
CA TYR A 194 -6.13 -1.51 17.81
C TYR A 194 -5.66 -1.63 19.26
N GLY A 195 -4.36 -1.84 19.44
CA GLY A 195 -3.71 -1.89 20.74
C GLY A 195 -2.35 -2.56 20.67
N GLY A 196 -1.71 -2.70 21.84
CA GLY A 196 -0.45 -3.40 22.05
C GLY A 196 -0.26 -3.76 23.53
N GLU A 197 0.92 -4.27 23.88
CA GLU A 197 1.32 -4.67 25.24
C GLU A 197 2.63 -3.96 25.59
N THR A 198 2.74 -3.43 26.81
CA THR A 198 3.97 -2.78 27.30
C THR A 198 4.98 -3.80 27.81
N ASP A 199 6.24 -3.38 28.00
CA ASP A 199 7.31 -4.19 28.60
C ASP A 199 6.94 -4.78 29.98
N ASP A 200 6.03 -4.13 30.72
CA ASP A 200 5.50 -4.58 32.02
C ASP A 200 4.31 -5.56 31.91
N GLY A 201 3.80 -5.84 30.70
CA GLY A 201 2.66 -6.71 30.42
C GLY A 201 1.27 -6.06 30.47
N ASP A 202 1.20 -4.72 30.52
CA ASP A 202 -0.08 -4.00 30.51
C ASP A 202 -0.60 -3.82 29.08
N LEU A 203 -1.84 -4.27 28.82
CA LEU A 203 -2.51 -4.12 27.53
C LEU A 203 -3.07 -2.71 27.35
N VAL A 204 -2.67 -2.04 26.26
CA VAL A 204 -3.13 -0.68 25.92
C VAL A 204 -4.04 -0.70 24.70
N GLY A 205 -5.18 -0.02 24.81
CA GLY A 205 -6.24 -0.07 23.80
C GLY A 205 -7.09 -1.34 23.96
N HIS A 206 -7.48 -1.95 22.83
CA HIS A 206 -8.25 -3.19 22.79
C HIS A 206 -7.65 -4.17 21.76
N PRO A 207 -6.40 -4.64 21.99
CA PRO A 207 -5.74 -5.57 21.08
C PRO A 207 -6.44 -6.93 21.07
N THR A 208 -6.36 -7.61 19.93
CA THR A 208 -6.51 -9.08 19.86
C THR A 208 -5.31 -9.72 20.53
N THR A 209 -5.52 -10.74 21.35
CA THR A 209 -4.47 -11.52 22.00
C THR A 209 -4.32 -12.93 21.41
N PHE A 210 -3.18 -13.56 21.64
CA PHE A 210 -2.94 -14.97 21.33
C PHE A 210 -3.83 -15.89 22.17
N ARG A 211 -4.34 -16.95 21.54
CA ARG A 211 -5.40 -17.85 22.04
C ARG A 211 -4.90 -19.25 22.40
N SER A 212 -3.65 -19.57 22.06
CA SER A 212 -2.97 -20.83 22.36
C SER A 212 -1.45 -20.64 22.24
N GLY A 213 -0.69 -21.67 22.65
CA GLY A 213 0.77 -21.68 22.58
C GLY A 213 1.46 -20.95 23.74
N PRO A 214 2.80 -20.82 23.72
CA PRO A 214 3.56 -20.12 24.76
C PRO A 214 3.12 -18.67 24.99
N GLY A 215 2.70 -17.96 23.94
CA GLY A 215 2.26 -16.56 24.04
C GLY A 215 0.81 -16.35 24.49
N LEU A 216 0.12 -17.39 24.97
CA LEU A 216 -1.30 -17.32 25.38
C LEU A 216 -1.59 -16.11 26.30
N GLY A 217 -2.46 -15.21 25.83
CA GLY A 217 -2.86 -14.00 26.54
C GLY A 217 -2.08 -12.74 26.18
N GLN A 218 -0.89 -12.85 25.58
CA GLN A 218 -0.12 -11.71 25.08
C GLN A 218 -0.82 -11.04 23.88
N SER A 219 -0.58 -9.76 23.68
CA SER A 219 -1.06 -9.02 22.52
C SER A 219 -0.48 -9.57 21.22
N LEU A 220 -1.35 -9.70 20.22
CA LEU A 220 -0.89 -9.72 18.84
C LEU A 220 -0.35 -8.33 18.49
N ASP A 221 0.69 -8.32 17.65
CA ASP A 221 1.35 -7.15 17.09
C ASP A 221 0.40 -6.00 16.69
N SER A 222 0.72 -4.74 17.03
CA SER A 222 -0.08 -3.58 16.63
C SER A 222 -0.20 -3.43 15.11
N SER A 223 0.80 -3.92 14.37
CA SER A 223 0.79 -3.98 12.90
C SER A 223 -0.19 -5.03 12.34
N LEU A 224 -0.54 -6.04 13.15
CA LEU A 224 -1.41 -7.17 12.82
C LEU A 224 -2.81 -7.09 13.48
N GLN A 225 -3.20 -5.95 14.03
CA GLN A 225 -4.58 -5.68 14.47
C GLN A 225 -5.52 -5.33 13.30
N ALA A 226 -6.83 -5.21 13.56
CA ALA A 226 -7.84 -4.91 12.52
C ALA A 226 -7.82 -3.44 12.07
N GLY A 227 -7.65 -2.54 13.03
CA GLY A 227 -7.33 -1.13 12.84
C GLY A 227 -5.96 -0.80 13.42
N THR A 228 -5.47 0.39 13.12
CA THR A 228 -4.09 0.83 13.41
C THR A 228 -4.03 1.97 14.43
N GLY A 229 -5.17 2.36 15.01
CA GLY A 229 -5.27 3.46 15.97
C GLY A 229 -4.90 4.83 15.43
N SER A 230 -4.67 5.00 14.11
CA SER A 230 -4.22 6.25 13.51
C SER A 230 -5.23 6.84 12.53
N THR A 231 -5.21 8.16 12.45
CA THR A 231 -5.87 8.96 11.41
C THR A 231 -4.84 9.24 10.32
N ASP A 232 -5.10 8.82 9.08
CA ASP A 232 -4.17 9.03 7.97
C ASP A 232 -4.75 10.02 6.97
N LEU A 233 -3.90 10.87 6.40
CA LEU A 233 -4.22 11.55 5.14
C LEU A 233 -3.88 10.64 3.97
N ILE A 234 -4.75 10.69 2.96
CA ILE A 234 -4.62 10.00 1.67
C ILE A 234 -4.54 11.06 0.58
N ILE A 235 -3.58 10.93 -0.32
CA ILE A 235 -3.50 11.71 -1.56
C ILE A 235 -3.17 10.76 -2.72
N GLY A 236 -3.71 11.01 -3.91
CA GLY A 236 -3.43 10.19 -5.07
C GLY A 236 -3.87 10.80 -6.39
N GLY A 237 -3.70 10.05 -7.46
CA GLY A 237 -4.15 10.44 -8.79
C GLY A 237 -4.21 9.26 -9.74
N TYR A 238 -4.96 9.44 -10.83
CA TYR A 238 -5.13 8.45 -11.88
C TYR A 238 -5.24 9.11 -13.25
N TYR A 239 -4.75 8.40 -14.26
CA TYR A 239 -4.93 8.73 -15.67
C TYR A 239 -5.35 7.46 -16.42
N TYR A 240 -6.34 7.56 -17.30
CA TYR A 240 -6.75 6.45 -18.16
C TYR A 240 -7.01 6.91 -19.60
N GLN A 241 -6.72 6.08 -20.59
CA GLN A 241 -6.93 6.43 -21.99
C GLN A 241 -7.00 5.19 -22.90
N PRO A 242 -7.96 5.15 -23.86
CA PRO A 242 -7.89 4.26 -25.01
C PRO A 242 -6.60 4.51 -25.82
N ILE A 243 -5.73 3.51 -25.88
CA ILE A 243 -4.48 3.53 -26.67
C ILE A 243 -4.66 2.89 -28.06
N SER A 244 -5.76 2.16 -28.27
CA SER A 244 -6.20 1.68 -29.59
C SER A 244 -7.72 1.41 -29.58
N GLN A 245 -8.26 0.91 -30.69
CA GLN A 245 -9.68 0.49 -30.80
C GLN A 245 -10.09 -0.57 -29.75
N ASN A 246 -9.16 -1.43 -29.33
CA ASN A 246 -9.44 -2.60 -28.48
C ASN A 246 -8.69 -2.58 -27.13
N PHE A 247 -7.95 -1.51 -26.82
CA PHE A 247 -7.11 -1.44 -25.63
C PHE A 247 -7.24 -0.09 -24.91
N ASP A 248 -7.61 -0.14 -23.64
CA ASP A 248 -7.53 0.95 -22.67
C ASP A 248 -6.34 0.73 -21.73
N MET A 249 -5.61 1.81 -21.43
CA MET A 249 -4.49 1.81 -20.51
C MET A 249 -4.78 2.77 -19.36
N PHE A 250 -4.47 2.37 -18.14
CA PHE A 250 -4.51 3.25 -16.99
C PHE A 250 -3.20 3.26 -16.21
N VAL A 251 -2.93 4.36 -15.53
CA VAL A 251 -1.95 4.47 -14.45
C VAL A 251 -2.61 5.15 -13.26
N ASN A 252 -2.32 4.68 -12.05
CA ASN A 252 -2.72 5.34 -10.81
C ASN A 252 -1.61 5.26 -9.76
N GLY A 253 -1.70 6.12 -8.76
CA GLY A 253 -0.84 6.07 -7.59
C GLY A 253 -1.49 6.77 -6.40
N GLN A 254 -1.14 6.31 -5.20
CA GLN A 254 -1.67 6.81 -3.93
C GLN A 254 -0.57 6.81 -2.87
N PHE A 255 -0.64 7.78 -1.97
CA PHE A 255 0.18 7.89 -0.77
C PHE A 255 -0.74 8.09 0.44
N GLN A 256 -0.52 7.31 1.49
CA GLN A 256 -1.25 7.31 2.74
C GLN A 256 -0.25 7.45 3.89
N ALA A 257 -0.48 8.39 4.80
CA ALA A 257 0.41 8.65 5.93
C ALA A 257 -0.37 9.04 7.18
N ALA A 258 -0.04 8.42 8.32
CA ALA A 258 -0.59 8.79 9.63
C ALA A 258 -0.21 10.22 10.00
N VAL A 259 -1.17 10.99 10.52
CA VAL A 259 -1.01 12.39 10.94
C VAL A 259 -1.51 12.66 12.37
N SER A 260 -2.12 11.65 13.00
CA SER A 260 -2.54 11.68 14.40
C SER A 260 -2.84 10.25 14.86
N GLU A 261 -2.22 9.86 15.95
CA GLU A 261 -2.27 8.53 16.53
C GLU A 261 -3.10 8.53 17.83
N ARG A 262 -3.75 7.40 18.16
CA ARG A 262 -4.46 7.16 19.43
C ARG A 262 -3.56 6.48 20.47
N MET A 263 -2.49 5.86 20.01
CA MET A 263 -1.41 5.30 20.82
C MET A 263 -0.26 6.30 20.71
N ASP A 264 -0.23 7.27 21.63
CA ASP A 264 0.67 8.44 21.62
C ASP A 264 1.42 8.64 22.96
N GLN A 265 1.28 7.69 23.89
CA GLN A 265 1.87 7.77 25.22
C GLN A 265 3.29 7.16 25.24
N PRO A 266 4.26 7.73 25.99
CA PRO A 266 5.62 7.16 26.05
C PRO A 266 5.62 5.72 26.56
N GLY A 267 6.23 4.79 25.81
CA GLY A 267 6.22 3.35 26.12
C GLY A 267 4.95 2.63 25.70
N ALA A 268 3.98 3.34 25.11
CA ALA A 268 2.71 2.80 24.62
C ALA A 268 2.22 3.54 23.36
N ASP A 269 3.16 3.95 22.50
CA ASP A 269 2.89 4.63 21.24
C ASP A 269 2.99 3.68 20.04
N PHE A 270 2.15 3.91 19.02
CA PHE A 270 2.22 3.22 17.74
C PHE A 270 1.71 4.10 16.61
N ARG A 271 2.56 4.21 15.58
CA ARG A 271 2.33 4.91 14.34
C ARG A 271 2.65 3.98 13.17
N PRO A 272 1.68 3.63 12.30
CA PRO A 272 1.98 2.80 11.14
C PRO A 272 2.81 3.57 10.10
N GLY A 273 3.57 2.78 9.36
CA GLY A 273 4.36 3.20 8.21
C GLY A 273 3.54 3.87 7.12
N ASN A 274 4.06 4.96 6.58
CA ASN A 274 3.46 5.60 5.40
C ASN A 274 3.53 4.63 4.21
N LEU A 275 2.42 4.51 3.49
CA LEU A 275 2.19 3.59 2.40
C LEU A 275 2.11 4.35 1.08
N ALA A 276 2.96 4.00 0.12
CA ALA A 276 2.89 4.41 -1.28
C ALA A 276 2.48 3.21 -2.15
N SER A 277 1.56 3.41 -3.07
CA SER A 277 1.20 2.44 -4.11
C SER A 277 1.16 3.08 -5.49
N ALA A 278 1.45 2.30 -6.51
CA ALA A 278 1.32 2.69 -7.91
C ALA A 278 0.90 1.48 -8.76
N SER A 279 -0.03 1.67 -9.69
CA SER A 279 -0.45 0.63 -10.64
C SER A 279 -0.38 1.14 -12.06
N LEU A 280 0.17 0.34 -12.96
CA LEU A 280 0.03 0.48 -14.42
C LEU A 280 -0.77 -0.72 -14.92
N GLY A 281 -1.74 -0.52 -15.81
CA GLY A 281 -2.49 -1.64 -16.35
C GLY A 281 -3.07 -1.43 -17.75
N LEU A 282 -3.34 -2.56 -18.39
CA LEU A 282 -3.84 -2.68 -19.75
C LEU A 282 -5.11 -3.55 -19.75
N ARG A 283 -6.16 -3.08 -20.41
CA ARG A 283 -7.51 -3.67 -20.45
C ARG A 283 -7.90 -3.93 -21.91
N TYR A 284 -8.27 -5.16 -22.25
CA TYR A 284 -8.63 -5.55 -23.61
C TYR A 284 -10.15 -5.52 -23.81
N GLU A 285 -10.64 -4.44 -24.42
CA GLU A 285 -12.08 -4.10 -24.48
C GLU A 285 -12.77 -4.51 -25.79
N ALA A 286 -12.17 -5.41 -26.58
CA ALA A 286 -12.76 -5.93 -27.82
C ALA A 286 -14.13 -6.63 -27.63
N HIS A 287 -14.49 -7.01 -26.39
CA HIS A 287 -15.78 -7.59 -26.03
C HIS A 287 -16.39 -6.89 -24.82
N ALA A 288 -17.56 -6.26 -24.99
CA ALA A 288 -18.24 -5.48 -23.94
C ALA A 288 -18.72 -6.31 -22.72
N ASN A 289 -18.72 -7.64 -22.83
CA ASN A 289 -19.21 -8.54 -21.79
C ASN A 289 -18.10 -9.17 -20.93
N TRP A 290 -16.84 -9.19 -21.42
CA TRP A 290 -15.70 -9.73 -20.70
C TRP A 290 -14.41 -9.02 -21.17
N VAL A 291 -13.70 -8.41 -20.22
CA VAL A 291 -12.51 -7.60 -20.42
C VAL A 291 -11.35 -8.25 -19.68
N PRO A 292 -10.49 -9.02 -20.38
CA PRO A 292 -9.22 -9.49 -19.84
C PRO A 292 -8.30 -8.31 -19.57
N GLN A 293 -7.51 -8.38 -18.51
CA GLN A 293 -6.66 -7.28 -18.10
C GLN A 293 -5.40 -7.76 -17.38
N LEU A 294 -4.36 -6.95 -17.45
CA LEU A 294 -3.08 -7.18 -16.80
C LEU A 294 -2.67 -5.90 -16.09
N GLN A 295 -2.32 -5.99 -14.82
CA GLN A 295 -1.74 -4.88 -14.05
C GLN A 295 -0.33 -5.22 -13.59
N VAL A 296 0.49 -4.20 -13.40
CA VAL A 296 1.71 -4.23 -12.60
C VAL A 296 1.49 -3.28 -11.43
N ASN A 297 1.49 -3.81 -10.21
CA ASN A 297 1.20 -3.05 -9.00
C ASN A 297 2.46 -3.02 -8.12
N VAL A 298 2.92 -1.83 -7.77
CA VAL A 298 4.08 -1.60 -6.89
C VAL A 298 3.57 -1.02 -5.57
N ILE A 299 4.08 -1.54 -4.46
CA ILE A 299 3.81 -1.08 -3.11
C ILE A 299 5.12 -0.82 -2.39
N ARG A 300 5.19 0.29 -1.64
CA ARG A 300 6.31 0.64 -0.77
C ARG A 300 5.76 1.21 0.53
N ARG A 301 6.14 0.63 1.66
CA ARG A 301 5.81 1.12 2.99
C ARG A 301 7.09 1.63 3.67
N SER A 302 6.92 2.51 4.65
CA SER A 302 7.99 3.02 5.53
C SER A 302 7.79 2.44 6.93
N ALA A 303 8.73 2.62 7.86
CA ALA A 303 8.70 1.81 9.10
C ALA A 303 7.52 2.19 9.98
N ASP A 304 6.91 1.20 10.63
CA ASP A 304 6.10 1.46 11.81
C ASP A 304 7.02 2.05 12.89
N GLN A 305 6.45 2.87 13.77
CA GLN A 305 7.16 3.65 14.77
C GLN A 305 6.39 3.64 16.09
N GLY A 306 7.10 3.84 17.20
CA GLY A 306 6.55 3.80 18.55
C GLY A 306 6.90 2.52 19.31
N ALA A 307 6.63 2.47 20.61
CA ALA A 307 6.95 1.32 21.46
C ALA A 307 6.42 -0.01 20.90
N PHE A 308 5.15 -0.07 20.49
CA PHE A 308 4.52 -1.30 19.97
C PHE A 308 4.81 -1.57 18.47
N ALA A 309 5.87 -1.00 17.92
CA ALA A 309 6.24 -1.18 16.52
C ALA A 309 7.51 -2.02 16.39
N ASP A 310 7.40 -3.13 15.65
CA ASP A 310 8.53 -3.89 15.13
C ASP A 310 9.26 -3.09 14.03
N ARG A 311 9.98 -2.04 14.45
CA ARG A 311 10.63 -1.05 13.57
C ARG A 311 11.60 -1.67 12.56
N PRO A 312 12.45 -2.66 12.91
CA PRO A 312 13.44 -3.16 11.97
C PRO A 312 12.80 -4.01 10.85
N ASP A 313 11.54 -4.42 10.99
CA ASP A 313 10.90 -5.43 10.16
C ASP A 313 9.56 -4.95 9.53
N THR A 314 9.24 -3.64 9.51
CA THR A 314 7.91 -3.10 9.06
C THR A 314 7.82 -2.18 7.80
N ALA A 315 8.90 -1.69 7.16
CA ALA A 315 8.87 -0.75 6.01
C ALA A 315 8.59 -1.32 4.56
N GLY A 316 9.53 -1.36 3.62
CA GLY A 316 9.52 -2.34 2.49
C GLY A 316 9.20 -1.88 1.08
N THR A 317 9.44 -2.75 0.09
CA THR A 317 8.94 -2.59 -1.29
C THR A 317 8.66 -3.93 -1.98
N VAL A 318 7.51 -4.05 -2.65
CA VAL A 318 7.09 -5.24 -3.42
C VAL A 318 6.51 -4.80 -4.77
N ALA A 319 6.69 -5.62 -5.81
CA ALA A 319 5.99 -5.48 -7.08
C ALA A 319 5.30 -6.79 -7.48
N TYR A 320 4.05 -6.66 -7.91
CA TYR A 320 3.18 -7.74 -8.35
C TYR A 320 2.88 -7.61 -9.85
N VAL A 321 2.72 -8.76 -10.52
CA VAL A 321 2.05 -8.85 -11.82
C VAL A 321 0.69 -9.50 -11.58
N SER A 322 -0.36 -8.83 -12.02
CA SER A 322 -1.74 -9.11 -11.62
C SER A 322 -2.62 -9.31 -12.85
N PRO A 323 -2.58 -10.50 -13.49
CA PRO A 323 -3.59 -10.90 -14.45
C PRO A 323 -4.99 -10.96 -13.79
N GLY A 324 -6.00 -10.58 -14.56
CA GLY A 324 -7.38 -10.65 -14.14
C GLY A 324 -8.37 -10.49 -15.29
N ILE A 325 -9.65 -10.49 -14.93
CA ILE A 325 -10.77 -10.33 -15.85
C ILE A 325 -11.88 -9.56 -15.15
N SER A 326 -12.59 -8.70 -15.87
CA SER A 326 -13.91 -8.23 -15.44
C SER A 326 -14.98 -8.63 -16.46
N ALA A 327 -16.21 -8.83 -15.99
CA ALA A 327 -17.31 -9.34 -16.81
C ALA A 327 -18.65 -8.70 -16.44
N SER A 328 -19.45 -8.37 -17.44
CA SER A 328 -20.77 -7.76 -17.27
C SER A 328 -21.81 -8.85 -16.99
N LEU A 329 -22.18 -9.06 -15.71
CA LEU A 329 -23.20 -10.03 -15.31
C LEU A 329 -24.61 -9.54 -15.67
N THR A 330 -24.83 -8.23 -15.56
CA THR A 330 -26.04 -7.53 -16.01
C THR A 330 -25.66 -6.19 -16.64
N ARG A 331 -26.64 -5.35 -17.01
CA ARG A 331 -26.38 -3.97 -17.45
C ARG A 331 -25.84 -3.06 -16.33
N SER A 332 -26.04 -3.43 -15.07
CA SER A 332 -25.66 -2.65 -13.89
C SER A 332 -24.60 -3.32 -13.01
N ILE A 333 -24.44 -4.65 -13.08
CA ILE A 333 -23.54 -5.44 -12.25
C ILE A 333 -22.35 -5.94 -13.07
N GLN A 334 -21.14 -5.58 -12.64
CA GLN A 334 -19.86 -6.06 -13.15
C GLN A 334 -19.19 -6.95 -12.10
N PHE A 335 -18.78 -8.15 -12.49
CA PHE A 335 -17.87 -8.99 -11.71
C PHE A 335 -16.41 -8.69 -12.07
N TYR A 336 -15.48 -8.92 -11.15
CA TYR A 336 -14.05 -8.94 -11.44
C TYR A 336 -13.30 -9.97 -10.59
N ALA A 337 -12.22 -10.53 -11.15
CA ALA A 337 -11.32 -11.46 -10.48
C ALA A 337 -9.87 -11.23 -10.89
N PHE A 338 -8.95 -11.33 -9.95
CA PHE A 338 -7.50 -11.17 -10.13
C PHE A 338 -6.71 -12.18 -9.31
N VAL A 339 -5.54 -12.55 -9.83
CA VAL A 339 -4.47 -13.20 -9.04
C VAL A 339 -3.24 -12.32 -9.15
N GLN A 340 -2.84 -11.70 -8.04
CA GLN A 340 -1.60 -10.91 -7.96
C GLN A 340 -0.45 -11.86 -7.59
N VAL A 341 0.55 -11.96 -8.47
CA VAL A 341 1.76 -12.78 -8.25
C VAL A 341 2.94 -11.85 -7.99
N PRO A 342 3.62 -11.92 -6.83
CA PRO A 342 4.79 -11.09 -6.57
C PRO A 342 5.96 -11.51 -7.46
N VAL A 343 6.50 -10.56 -8.23
CA VAL A 343 7.64 -10.75 -9.14
C VAL A 343 8.94 -10.13 -8.60
N TYR A 344 8.83 -9.21 -7.63
CA TYR A 344 9.96 -8.60 -6.94
C TYR A 344 9.56 -8.27 -5.50
N SER A 345 10.49 -8.46 -4.56
CA SER A 345 10.40 -7.88 -3.23
C SER A 345 11.78 -7.48 -2.72
N HIS A 346 11.79 -6.46 -1.89
CA HIS A 346 12.93 -6.06 -1.08
C HIS A 346 12.44 -5.66 0.30
N LEU A 347 12.80 -6.48 1.27
CA LEU A 347 12.40 -6.39 2.66
C LEU A 347 13.67 -6.37 3.52
N GLN A 348 14.03 -5.25 4.13
CA GLN A 348 14.80 -5.29 5.37
C GLN A 348 14.04 -6.17 6.39
N GLY A 349 14.76 -6.80 7.31
CA GLY A 349 14.13 -7.65 8.31
C GLY A 349 13.52 -8.95 7.76
N TYR A 350 12.96 -9.74 8.65
CA TYR A 350 12.34 -11.03 8.41
C TYR A 350 10.82 -10.89 8.46
N GLN A 351 10.11 -11.22 7.38
CA GLN A 351 8.63 -11.30 7.42
C GLN A 351 8.08 -12.47 6.63
N LEU A 352 6.82 -12.77 6.92
CA LEU A 352 5.96 -13.60 6.08
C LEU A 352 5.54 -12.87 4.81
N PHE A 353 5.73 -13.53 3.68
CA PHE A 353 5.50 -13.01 2.35
C PHE A 353 4.56 -13.93 1.57
N PRO A 354 3.65 -13.38 0.74
CA PRO A 354 2.71 -14.21 0.02
C PRO A 354 3.33 -14.92 -1.17
N HIS A 355 2.90 -16.16 -1.43
CA HIS A 355 3.13 -16.81 -2.72
C HIS A 355 2.23 -16.22 -3.83
N TRP A 356 1.02 -15.77 -3.48
CA TRP A 356 0.05 -15.15 -4.37
C TRP A 356 -1.01 -14.37 -3.55
N THR A 357 -1.86 -13.60 -4.22
CA THR A 357 -3.01 -12.92 -3.62
C THR A 357 -4.20 -13.01 -4.57
N GLY A 358 -5.34 -13.48 -4.09
CA GLY A 358 -6.57 -13.56 -4.88
C GLY A 358 -7.55 -12.47 -4.49
N THR A 359 -8.07 -11.73 -5.46
CA THR A 359 -9.18 -10.79 -5.23
C THR A 359 -10.34 -11.13 -6.16
N VAL A 360 -11.55 -11.21 -5.62
CA VAL A 360 -12.81 -11.29 -6.38
C VAL A 360 -13.78 -10.22 -5.89
N GLY A 361 -14.57 -9.64 -6.79
CA GLY A 361 -15.50 -8.59 -6.41
C GLY A 361 -16.66 -8.36 -7.38
N LEU A 362 -17.65 -7.60 -6.89
CA LEU A 362 -18.83 -7.17 -7.61
C LEU A 362 -18.94 -5.65 -7.48
N SER A 363 -19.04 -4.94 -8.61
CA SER A 363 -19.44 -3.54 -8.64
C SER A 363 -20.82 -3.38 -9.27
N MET A 364 -21.69 -2.61 -8.62
CA MET A 364 -23.05 -2.34 -9.07
C MET A 364 -23.23 -0.83 -9.25
N LYS A 365 -23.75 -0.42 -10.40
CA LYS A 365 -24.26 0.95 -10.65
C LYS A 365 -25.76 0.97 -10.34
N LEU A 366 -26.23 2.00 -9.63
CA LEU A 366 -27.64 2.21 -9.26
C LEU A 366 -28.24 3.36 -10.08
#